data_AF-A0A512HPQ1-F1
#
_entry.id   AF-A0A512HPQ1-F1
#
_cell.length_a   1.000
_cell.length_b   1.000
_cell.length_c   1.000
_cell.angle_alpha   90.00
_cell.angle_beta   90.00
_cell.angle_gamma   90.00
#
_symmetry.space_group_name_H-M   'P 1'
#
loop_
_entity.id
_entity.type
_entity.pdbx_description
1 polymer ?
#
loop_
_entity_poly.entity_id
_entity_poly.type
_entity_poly.pdbx_seq_one_letter_code
_entity_poly.pdbx_strand_id
1 'polypeptide(L)'
;MNTIYLKSTYEAPSEAVKAAAAEGLVTIVEQTALNADMLLAHSGLITGNQLDQNAMALMREALAAFLDAGGRWFFNGHMVRPLIDGMTQYRPIEAPKRADFDLASVNPHPLFAGIELSKLETNKGVAGFYGRGCNPLPEGAVAVNSLGAAKVPVDWVWARPKGGRIFSHAGNDLGSMGLEWKLSGELTRRMIDWARGGACLEPWPGSPSLPAAGLPLAAPETYGGMRRSSRTGRRIVAPSCGTYYHIRSLEGPRYTEAFDVICAPEQLTDILRPVDVLWVPCRTPAQRLIGQKAVIARHLAAGGTVVALGESRSDLWLPHVDFTGTPTNWWWWLDPAADLGVRVTEAAAGHPLMAGIGDRQATWHLHGWFVPPDGATVLARDGEGRAILYEDKVSTRGTMILSSLDPMFHHGSHFMPATTLFLDRFVRNLKAFADV
;
A
#
# COMPACT_ATOMS: atom_id res chain seq x y z
N MET A 1 23.44 -10.02 17.03
CA MET A 1 23.34 -9.54 15.64
C MET A 1 22.22 -8.53 15.56
N ASN A 2 22.30 -7.58 14.63
CA ASN A 2 21.31 -6.51 14.47
C ASN A 2 20.15 -6.97 13.58
N THR A 3 19.05 -6.22 13.54
CA THR A 3 17.89 -6.45 12.65
C THR A 3 17.81 -5.38 11.57
N ILE A 4 17.47 -5.76 10.35
CA ILE A 4 17.19 -4.82 9.27
C ILE A 4 15.77 -4.28 9.43
N TYR A 5 15.62 -2.96 9.46
CA TYR A 5 14.35 -2.30 9.17
C TYR A 5 14.39 -1.84 7.71
N LEU A 6 13.59 -2.47 6.86
CA LEU A 6 13.60 -2.22 5.42
C LEU A 6 12.68 -1.03 5.07
N LYS A 7 13.28 0.13 4.83
CA LYS A 7 12.57 1.34 4.42
C LYS A 7 12.18 1.24 2.94
N SER A 8 10.89 1.04 2.71
CA SER A 8 10.30 0.92 1.36
C SER A 8 9.50 2.17 0.96
N THR A 9 9.27 3.07 1.91
CA THR A 9 8.48 4.31 1.77
C THR A 9 9.37 5.52 1.53
N TYR A 10 8.77 6.64 1.12
CA TYR A 10 9.47 7.91 1.04
C TYR A 10 9.69 8.51 2.44
N GLU A 11 8.65 8.44 3.26
CA GLU A 11 8.59 9.01 4.60
C GLU A 11 9.70 8.44 5.50
N ALA A 12 10.18 9.26 6.43
CA ALA A 12 11.12 8.80 7.43
C ALA A 12 10.50 7.70 8.31
N PRO A 13 11.30 6.74 8.81
CA PRO A 13 10.82 5.78 9.81
C PRO A 13 10.26 6.47 11.05
N SER A 14 9.44 5.76 11.83
CA SER A 14 8.90 6.30 13.07
C SER A 14 10.01 6.65 14.08
N GLU A 15 9.71 7.54 15.03
CA GLU A 15 10.67 7.92 16.08
C GLU A 15 11.15 6.70 16.89
N ALA A 16 10.30 5.69 17.09
CA ALA A 16 10.69 4.45 17.76
C ALA A 16 11.74 3.65 16.96
N VAL A 17 11.62 3.60 15.63
CA VAL A 17 12.64 2.95 14.77
C VAL A 17 13.94 3.77 14.77
N LYS A 18 13.85 5.10 14.70
CA LYS A 18 15.03 5.98 14.76
C LYS A 18 15.78 5.84 16.09
N ALA A 19 15.06 5.80 17.21
CA ALA A 19 15.64 5.57 18.53
C ALA A 19 16.34 4.21 18.59
N ALA A 20 15.68 3.14 18.13
CA ALA A 20 16.29 1.82 18.06
C ALA A 20 17.54 1.77 17.15
N ALA A 21 17.56 2.56 16.08
CA ALA A 21 18.72 2.65 15.19
C ALA A 21 19.90 3.35 15.89
N ALA A 22 19.63 4.42 16.64
CA ALA A 22 20.64 5.13 17.43
C ALA A 22 21.25 4.25 18.53
N GLU A 23 20.48 3.28 19.04
CA GLU A 23 20.94 2.27 20.01
C GLU A 23 21.62 1.05 19.36
N GLY A 24 21.72 1.00 18.02
CA GLY A 24 22.29 -0.14 17.30
C GLY A 24 21.44 -1.41 17.32
N LEU A 25 20.14 -1.28 17.63
CA LEU A 25 19.16 -2.38 17.65
C LEU A 25 18.47 -2.61 16.31
N VAL A 26 18.54 -1.64 15.40
CA VAL A 26 18.17 -1.83 14.00
C VAL A 26 19.17 -1.16 13.06
N THR A 27 19.34 -1.72 11.86
CA THR A 27 19.97 -1.06 10.71
C THR A 27 18.85 -0.64 9.76
N ILE A 28 18.67 0.67 9.55
CA ILE A 28 17.70 1.17 8.56
C ILE A 28 18.32 1.04 7.17
N VAL A 29 17.66 0.31 6.28
CA VAL A 29 18.16 0.03 4.92
C VAL A 29 17.09 0.46 3.93
N GLU A 30 17.44 1.34 2.99
CA GLU A 30 16.57 1.62 1.84
C GLU A 30 16.39 0.35 1.02
N GLN A 31 15.16 0.06 0.59
CA GLN A 31 14.88 -1.22 -0.06
C GLN A 31 15.76 -1.48 -1.30
N THR A 32 16.09 -0.44 -2.07
CA THR A 32 16.95 -0.55 -3.25
C THR A 32 18.41 -0.89 -2.94
N ALA A 33 18.85 -0.73 -1.69
CA ALA A 33 20.21 -1.04 -1.25
C ALA A 33 20.34 -2.45 -0.63
N LEU A 34 19.22 -3.12 -0.35
CA LEU A 34 19.22 -4.46 0.24
C LEU A 34 19.89 -5.46 -0.70
N ASN A 35 20.78 -6.28 -0.15
CA ASN A 35 21.43 -7.38 -0.86
C ASN A 35 21.55 -8.63 0.02
N ALA A 36 21.99 -9.74 -0.57
CA ALA A 36 22.07 -11.04 0.09
C ALA A 36 23.04 -11.03 1.28
N ASP A 37 24.20 -10.39 1.14
CA ASP A 37 25.22 -10.33 2.20
C ASP A 37 24.69 -9.58 3.42
N MET A 38 23.98 -8.46 3.18
CA MET A 38 23.32 -7.72 4.25
C MET A 38 22.30 -8.60 4.98
N LEU A 39 21.44 -9.33 4.25
CA LEU A 39 20.47 -10.23 4.88
C LEU A 39 21.17 -11.26 5.77
N LEU A 40 22.18 -11.95 5.25
CA LEU A 40 22.92 -13.00 5.98
C LEU A 40 23.74 -12.46 7.16
N ALA A 41 24.15 -11.18 7.12
CA ALA A 41 24.86 -10.53 8.23
C ALA A 41 23.95 -10.12 9.40
N HIS A 42 22.63 -10.21 9.25
CA HIS A 42 21.66 -9.79 10.26
C HIS A 42 20.84 -10.99 10.78
N SER A 43 20.28 -10.87 11.98
CA SER A 43 19.44 -11.93 12.58
C SER A 43 17.94 -11.73 12.33
N GLY A 44 17.54 -10.53 11.89
CA GLY A 44 16.15 -10.19 11.68
C GLY A 44 15.93 -9.28 10.48
N LEU A 45 14.72 -9.34 9.94
CA LEU A 45 14.22 -8.47 8.88
C LEU A 45 12.81 -7.99 9.26
N ILE A 46 12.56 -6.69 9.18
CA ILE A 46 11.23 -6.08 9.36
C ILE A 46 10.86 -5.38 8.07
N THR A 47 9.71 -5.76 7.51
CA THR A 47 9.16 -5.15 6.28
C THR A 47 7.76 -4.59 6.55
N GLY A 48 7.48 -3.41 5.98
CA GLY A 48 6.20 -2.74 6.08
C GLY A 48 5.22 -3.09 4.95
N ASN A 49 4.00 -2.59 5.07
CA ASN A 49 2.89 -2.78 4.14
C ASN A 49 3.13 -2.14 2.75
N GLN A 50 4.14 -1.29 2.60
CA GLN A 50 4.59 -0.70 1.33
C GLN A 50 5.82 -1.41 0.73
N LEU A 51 6.10 -2.65 1.14
CA LEU A 51 7.19 -3.45 0.56
C LEU A 51 7.04 -3.61 -0.96
N ASP A 52 8.09 -3.32 -1.73
CA ASP A 52 8.15 -3.71 -3.15
C ASP A 52 8.37 -5.22 -3.24
N GLN A 53 7.26 -5.97 -3.39
CA GLN A 53 7.30 -7.43 -3.48
C GLN A 53 7.83 -7.93 -4.82
N ASN A 54 7.88 -7.09 -5.87
CA ASN A 54 8.50 -7.46 -7.14
C ASN A 54 10.03 -7.49 -6.98
N ALA A 55 10.61 -6.49 -6.32
CA ALA A 55 12.03 -6.49 -5.98
C ALA A 55 12.38 -7.65 -5.03
N MET A 56 11.57 -7.91 -4.00
CA MET A 56 11.78 -9.05 -3.11
C MET A 56 11.66 -10.40 -3.82
N ALA A 57 10.84 -10.51 -4.87
CA ALA A 57 10.73 -11.74 -5.66
C ALA A 57 12.04 -12.08 -6.38
N LEU A 58 12.87 -11.09 -6.71
CA LEU A 58 14.21 -11.30 -7.26
C LEU A 58 15.23 -11.73 -6.19
N MET A 59 14.88 -11.58 -4.90
CA MET A 59 15.72 -11.92 -3.75
C MET A 59 15.26 -13.18 -3.02
N ARG A 60 14.39 -14.00 -3.62
CA ARG A 60 13.81 -15.20 -2.97
C ARG A 60 14.85 -16.15 -2.41
N GLU A 61 15.89 -16.43 -3.18
CA GLU A 61 16.97 -17.33 -2.76
C GLU A 61 17.74 -16.76 -1.56
N ALA A 62 18.06 -15.46 -1.59
CA ALA A 62 18.71 -14.77 -0.49
C ALA A 62 17.83 -14.72 0.77
N LEU A 63 16.52 -14.47 0.61
CA LEU A 63 15.57 -14.47 1.72
C LEU A 63 15.41 -15.87 2.32
N ALA A 64 15.37 -16.92 1.48
CA ALA A 64 15.34 -18.30 1.93
C ALA A 64 16.62 -18.67 2.68
N ALA A 65 17.80 -18.31 2.16
CA ALA A 65 19.08 -18.55 2.82
C ALA A 65 19.18 -17.84 4.18
N PHE A 66 18.71 -16.60 4.27
CA PHE A 66 18.61 -15.86 5.55
C PHE A 66 17.74 -16.59 6.57
N LEU A 67 16.57 -17.09 6.16
CA LEU A 67 15.69 -17.84 7.05
C LEU A 67 16.28 -19.21 7.42
N ASP A 68 16.85 -19.95 6.46
CA ASP A 68 17.52 -21.24 6.69
C ASP A 68 18.71 -21.09 7.66
N ALA A 69 19.38 -19.94 7.67
CA ALA A 69 20.40 -19.57 8.65
C ALA A 69 19.85 -19.19 10.05
N GLY A 70 18.55 -19.31 10.29
CA GLY A 70 17.89 -19.00 11.56
C GLY A 70 17.32 -17.59 11.66
N GLY A 71 17.35 -16.81 10.59
CA GLY A 71 16.82 -15.45 10.54
C GLY A 71 15.33 -15.37 10.89
N ARG A 72 14.91 -14.22 11.42
CA ARG A 72 13.50 -13.94 11.73
C ARG A 72 12.94 -12.79 10.89
N TRP A 73 11.86 -13.05 10.17
CA TRP A 73 11.20 -12.05 9.34
C TRP A 73 9.85 -11.63 9.92
N PHE A 74 9.72 -10.34 10.26
CA PHE A 74 8.45 -9.71 10.59
C PHE A 74 7.87 -9.03 9.35
N PHE A 75 6.77 -9.58 8.83
CA PHE A 75 6.09 -9.11 7.63
C PHE A 75 4.78 -8.42 7.99
N ASN A 76 4.62 -7.16 7.58
CA ASN A 76 3.35 -6.45 7.59
C ASN A 76 2.85 -6.28 6.15
N GLY A 77 1.53 -6.43 5.94
CA GLY A 77 0.89 -6.20 4.66
C GLY A 77 0.26 -7.45 4.06
N HIS A 78 -0.20 -7.31 2.82
CA HIS A 78 -0.81 -8.40 2.05
C HIS A 78 0.25 -9.09 1.21
N MET A 79 0.48 -10.37 1.44
CA MET A 79 1.42 -11.19 0.67
C MET A 79 0.82 -11.47 -0.72
N VAL A 80 1.19 -10.73 -1.76
CA VAL A 80 0.64 -10.92 -3.13
C VAL A 80 1.65 -11.56 -4.08
N ARG A 81 2.91 -11.64 -3.67
CA ARG A 81 3.93 -12.53 -4.24
C ARG A 81 4.29 -13.54 -3.17
N PRO A 82 4.00 -14.83 -3.29
CA PRO A 82 4.36 -15.78 -2.23
C PRO A 82 5.88 -15.95 -2.13
N LEU A 83 6.59 -15.13 -1.34
CA LEU A 83 8.05 -14.93 -1.41
C LEU A 83 8.90 -16.10 -0.88
N ILE A 84 8.29 -17.01 -0.12
CA ILE A 84 8.93 -18.21 0.44
C ILE A 84 8.01 -19.40 0.20
N ASP A 85 8.60 -20.56 -0.10
CA ASP A 85 7.85 -21.81 -0.29
C ASP A 85 6.92 -22.08 0.89
N GLY A 86 5.68 -22.52 0.61
CA GLY A 86 4.65 -22.75 1.62
C GLY A 86 3.82 -21.52 1.97
N MET A 87 4.30 -20.30 1.69
CA MET A 87 3.44 -19.11 1.75
C MET A 87 2.51 -19.07 0.54
N THR A 88 1.36 -18.42 0.69
CA THR A 88 0.38 -18.24 -0.39
C THR A 88 -0.12 -16.79 -0.43
N GLN A 89 -0.85 -16.48 -1.49
CA GLN A 89 -1.41 -15.15 -1.72
C GLN A 89 -2.42 -14.77 -0.63
N TYR A 90 -2.36 -13.54 -0.16
CA TYR A 90 -3.35 -12.89 0.70
C TYR A 90 -4.78 -13.08 0.17
N ARG A 91 -5.71 -13.27 1.09
CA ARG A 91 -7.12 -13.48 0.83
C ARG A 91 -7.95 -12.52 1.69
N PRO A 92 -8.71 -11.58 1.10
CA PRO A 92 -9.63 -10.75 1.87
C PRO A 92 -10.84 -11.57 2.32
N ILE A 93 -11.47 -11.14 3.41
CA ILE A 93 -12.82 -11.60 3.77
C ILE A 93 -13.77 -11.18 2.64
N GLU A 94 -14.61 -12.09 2.18
CA GLU A 94 -15.60 -11.83 1.15
C GLU A 94 -16.76 -11.00 1.71
N ALA A 95 -17.04 -9.85 1.09
CA ALA A 95 -18.12 -8.93 1.46
C ALA A 95 -18.22 -8.66 2.99
N PRO A 96 -17.14 -8.16 3.63
CA PRO A 96 -17.06 -8.07 5.08
C PRO A 96 -17.99 -6.99 5.64
N LYS A 97 -18.49 -7.23 6.85
CA LYS A 97 -19.22 -6.29 7.70
C LYS A 97 -18.33 -5.84 8.86
N ARG A 98 -18.77 -4.83 9.61
CA ARG A 98 -18.03 -4.29 10.76
C ARG A 98 -17.62 -5.39 11.77
N ALA A 99 -18.53 -6.30 12.11
CA ALA A 99 -18.26 -7.38 13.08
C ALA A 99 -17.21 -8.40 12.58
N ASP A 100 -16.99 -8.48 11.26
CA ASP A 100 -15.96 -9.34 10.69
C ASP A 100 -14.55 -8.79 10.92
N PHE A 101 -14.41 -7.61 11.53
CA PHE A 101 -13.14 -6.98 11.90
C PHE A 101 -12.86 -6.99 13.41
N ASP A 102 -13.73 -7.60 14.23
CA ASP A 102 -13.49 -7.76 15.66
C ASP A 102 -12.27 -8.66 15.89
N LEU A 103 -11.37 -8.28 16.80
CA LEU A 103 -10.07 -8.92 16.96
C LEU A 103 -10.10 -9.85 18.18
N ALA A 104 -9.75 -11.11 17.97
CA ALA A 104 -9.69 -12.11 19.03
C ALA A 104 -8.33 -12.80 19.05
N SER A 105 -7.83 -13.09 20.24
CA SER A 105 -6.65 -13.94 20.43
C SER A 105 -7.03 -15.39 20.12
N VAL A 106 -6.23 -16.08 19.31
CA VAL A 106 -6.36 -17.51 19.01
C VAL A 106 -5.39 -18.32 19.85
N ASN A 107 -4.08 -18.01 19.73
CA ASN A 107 -3.04 -18.56 20.58
C ASN A 107 -2.24 -17.38 21.16
N PRO A 108 -2.22 -17.17 22.50
CA PRO A 108 -1.54 -16.04 23.10
C PRO A 108 -0.07 -15.96 22.71
N HIS A 109 0.38 -14.79 22.27
CA HIS A 109 1.76 -14.56 21.86
C HIS A 109 2.38 -13.40 22.68
N PRO A 110 3.66 -13.51 23.11
CA PRO A 110 4.33 -12.47 23.91
C PRO A 110 4.26 -11.05 23.32
N LEU A 111 4.23 -10.90 21.99
CA LEU A 111 4.00 -9.60 21.30
C LEU A 111 2.80 -8.83 21.86
N PHE A 112 1.72 -9.53 22.21
CA PHE A 112 0.46 -8.93 22.66
C PHE A 112 0.23 -9.06 24.16
N ALA A 113 1.20 -9.57 24.92
CA ALA A 113 1.04 -9.75 26.36
C ALA A 113 0.70 -8.41 27.06
N GLY A 114 -0.39 -8.41 27.83
CA GLY A 114 -0.91 -7.23 28.52
C GLY A 114 -1.58 -6.18 27.63
N ILE A 115 -1.71 -6.42 26.32
CA ILE A 115 -2.43 -5.53 25.40
C ILE A 115 -3.85 -6.05 25.24
N GLU A 116 -4.82 -5.21 25.56
CA GLU A 116 -6.23 -5.47 25.26
C GLU A 116 -6.44 -5.29 23.74
N LEU A 117 -6.79 -6.38 23.04
CA LEU A 117 -6.86 -6.38 21.57
C LEU A 117 -7.90 -5.41 20.99
N SER A 118 -8.97 -5.10 21.74
CA SER A 118 -9.96 -4.06 21.39
C SER A 118 -9.33 -2.68 21.12
N LYS A 119 -8.19 -2.38 21.75
CA LYS A 119 -7.41 -1.15 21.55
C LYS A 119 -6.67 -1.10 20.22
N LEU A 120 -6.58 -2.23 19.52
CA LEU A 120 -5.97 -2.35 18.20
C LEU A 120 -7.03 -2.46 17.10
N GLU A 121 -8.27 -2.83 17.44
CA GLU A 121 -9.38 -3.02 16.49
C GLU A 121 -9.80 -1.73 15.80
N THR A 122 -9.89 -0.64 16.57
CA THR A 122 -10.44 0.63 16.12
C THR A 122 -9.49 1.78 16.36
N ASN A 123 -9.62 2.79 15.50
CA ASN A 123 -9.11 4.13 15.74
C ASN A 123 -10.29 5.07 15.61
N LYS A 124 -10.64 5.79 16.68
CA LYS A 124 -11.81 6.67 16.76
C LYS A 124 -13.13 5.95 16.44
N GLY A 125 -13.22 4.64 16.71
CA GLY A 125 -14.41 3.82 16.43
C GLY A 125 -14.49 3.24 15.01
N VAL A 126 -13.60 3.63 14.09
CA VAL A 126 -13.49 3.01 12.75
C VAL A 126 -12.61 1.76 12.83
N ALA A 127 -13.10 0.65 12.30
CA ALA A 127 -12.39 -0.63 12.29
C ALA A 127 -11.84 -1.03 10.92
N GLY A 128 -11.03 -2.09 10.94
CA GLY A 128 -10.46 -2.71 9.74
C GLY A 128 -9.16 -2.06 9.29
N PHE A 129 -8.52 -1.22 10.11
CA PHE A 129 -7.12 -0.79 9.92
C PHE A 129 -6.13 -1.90 10.26
N TYR A 130 -6.48 -2.76 11.23
CA TYR A 130 -5.67 -3.89 11.68
C TYR A 130 -5.54 -4.99 10.61
N GLY A 131 -6.59 -5.21 9.83
CA GLY A 131 -6.59 -6.22 8.77
C GLY A 131 -8.00 -6.50 8.28
N ARG A 132 -8.11 -7.10 7.09
CA ARG A 132 -9.40 -7.36 6.42
C ARG A 132 -9.47 -8.76 5.80
N GLY A 133 -8.62 -9.64 6.26
CA GLY A 133 -8.35 -10.93 5.64
C GLY A 133 -7.15 -11.57 6.30
N CYS A 134 -6.53 -12.49 5.57
CA CYS A 134 -5.34 -13.17 6.03
C CYS A 134 -4.35 -13.39 4.89
N ASN A 135 -3.06 -13.38 5.23
CA ASN A 135 -2.09 -14.18 4.52
C ASN A 135 -2.38 -15.63 4.95
N PRO A 136 -2.81 -16.56 4.08
CA PRO A 136 -3.22 -17.89 4.55
C PRO A 136 -2.07 -18.62 5.24
N LEU A 137 -2.39 -19.41 6.27
CA LEU A 137 -1.40 -20.09 7.09
C LEU A 137 -0.65 -21.16 6.28
N PRO A 138 0.69 -21.12 6.28
CA PRO A 138 1.49 -22.27 5.88
C PRO A 138 1.25 -23.47 6.81
N GLU A 139 1.55 -24.66 6.31
CA GLU A 139 1.53 -25.88 7.13
C GLU A 139 2.48 -25.75 8.33
N GLY A 140 1.98 -26.11 9.52
CA GLY A 140 2.72 -26.00 10.78
C GLY A 140 2.80 -24.60 11.39
N ALA A 141 2.23 -23.57 10.75
CA ALA A 141 2.11 -22.24 11.34
C ALA A 141 1.06 -22.20 12.46
N VAL A 142 1.22 -21.26 13.39
CA VAL A 142 0.32 -21.04 14.51
C VAL A 142 -0.39 -19.69 14.35
N ALA A 143 -1.71 -19.72 14.26
CA ALA A 143 -2.54 -18.51 14.28
C ALA A 143 -2.38 -17.79 15.62
N VAL A 144 -2.15 -16.48 15.61
CA VAL A 144 -1.96 -15.66 16.81
C VAL A 144 -3.23 -14.90 17.13
N ASN A 145 -3.67 -14.03 16.22
CA ASN A 145 -4.93 -13.30 16.33
C ASN A 145 -5.81 -13.55 15.10
N SER A 146 -7.11 -13.39 15.28
CA SER A 146 -8.11 -13.61 14.25
C SER A 146 -9.16 -12.51 14.19
N LEU A 147 -9.81 -12.40 13.04
CA LEU A 147 -10.89 -11.46 12.75
C LEU A 147 -12.25 -12.16 12.73
N GLY A 148 -13.21 -11.54 13.41
CA GLY A 148 -14.63 -11.89 13.39
C GLY A 148 -14.97 -13.28 13.96
N ALA A 149 -16.26 -13.61 13.93
CA ALA A 149 -16.75 -14.91 14.41
C ALA A 149 -16.19 -16.11 13.62
N ALA A 150 -15.83 -15.90 12.35
CA ALA A 150 -15.20 -16.91 11.52
C ALA A 150 -13.74 -17.21 11.90
N LYS A 151 -13.15 -16.42 12.81
CA LYS A 151 -11.75 -16.54 13.25
C LYS A 151 -10.76 -16.57 12.09
N VAL A 152 -10.90 -15.61 11.16
CA VAL A 152 -9.99 -15.45 10.03
C VAL A 152 -8.61 -15.03 10.55
N PRO A 153 -7.53 -15.81 10.35
CA PRO A 153 -6.28 -15.61 11.07
C PRO A 153 -5.44 -14.48 10.44
N VAL A 154 -5.63 -13.26 10.93
CA VAL A 154 -4.91 -12.06 10.45
C VAL A 154 -3.44 -12.08 10.84
N ASP A 155 -3.12 -12.66 12.00
CA ASP A 155 -1.75 -12.81 12.47
C ASP A 155 -1.39 -14.27 12.65
N TRP A 156 -0.17 -14.63 12.27
CA TRP A 156 0.38 -15.93 12.57
C TRP A 156 1.90 -15.90 12.68
N VAL A 157 2.43 -16.92 13.36
CA VAL A 157 3.87 -17.19 13.42
C VAL A 157 4.15 -18.57 12.83
N TRP A 158 5.22 -18.68 12.05
CA TRP A 158 5.64 -19.92 11.43
C TRP A 158 7.10 -20.20 11.75
N ALA A 159 7.36 -21.30 12.46
CA ALA A 159 8.69 -21.90 12.55
C ALA A 159 8.87 -22.79 11.32
N ARG A 160 9.74 -22.36 10.40
CA ARG A 160 9.92 -23.06 9.12
C ARG A 160 10.64 -24.39 9.34
N PRO A 161 10.31 -25.44 8.57
CA PRO A 161 11.00 -26.73 8.65
C PRO A 161 12.51 -26.66 8.44
N LYS A 162 12.98 -25.75 7.58
CA LYS A 162 14.40 -25.56 7.24
C LYS A 162 15.13 -24.56 8.16
N GLY A 163 14.45 -24.01 9.17
CA GLY A 163 15.01 -23.00 10.07
C GLY A 163 14.44 -21.60 9.86
N GLY A 164 14.65 -20.75 10.87
CA GLY A 164 14.14 -19.39 10.90
C GLY A 164 12.65 -19.29 11.25
N ARG A 165 12.18 -18.07 11.43
CA ARG A 165 10.77 -17.79 11.77
C ARG A 165 10.20 -16.64 10.97
N ILE A 166 8.91 -16.72 10.66
CA ILE A 166 8.16 -15.63 10.05
C ILE A 166 7.01 -15.26 10.99
N PHE A 167 6.88 -13.97 11.31
CA PHE A 167 5.66 -13.41 11.86
C PHE A 167 4.96 -12.65 10.73
N SER A 168 3.71 -12.99 10.46
CA SER A 168 2.92 -12.38 9.39
C SER A 168 1.75 -11.65 10.00
N HIS A 169 1.63 -10.36 9.68
CA HIS A 169 0.51 -9.50 10.01
C HIS A 169 -0.16 -9.02 8.71
N ALA A 170 -1.40 -9.45 8.47
CA ALA A 170 -2.12 -9.22 7.21
C ALA A 170 -2.90 -7.90 7.18
N GLY A 171 -2.23 -6.78 7.48
CA GLY A 171 -2.83 -5.45 7.54
C GLY A 171 -1.85 -4.29 7.35
N ASN A 172 -2.20 -3.11 7.86
CA ASN A 172 -1.27 -1.98 7.94
C ASN A 172 -0.11 -2.29 8.88
N ASP A 173 0.93 -1.45 8.93
CA ASP A 173 2.05 -1.73 9.82
C ASP A 173 1.60 -1.86 11.28
N LEU A 174 1.87 -3.01 11.93
CA LEU A 174 1.46 -3.26 13.30
C LEU A 174 1.99 -2.19 14.27
N GLY A 175 3.20 -1.69 13.99
CA GLY A 175 3.82 -0.58 14.73
C GLY A 175 3.06 0.75 14.62
N SER A 176 2.05 0.87 13.76
CA SER A 176 1.16 2.04 13.66
C SER A 176 -0.19 1.84 14.36
N MET A 177 -0.45 0.67 14.94
CA MET A 177 -1.73 0.36 15.59
C MET A 177 -1.82 0.96 17.00
N GLY A 178 -3.05 1.14 17.50
CA GLY A 178 -3.32 1.60 18.87
C GLY A 178 -2.81 3.01 19.19
N LEU A 179 -2.84 3.92 18.20
CA LEU A 179 -2.40 5.31 18.36
C LEU A 179 -3.11 6.04 19.51
N GLU A 180 -4.44 5.88 19.62
CA GLU A 180 -5.23 6.48 20.71
C GLU A 180 -4.79 6.02 22.11
N TRP A 181 -4.19 4.84 22.16
CA TRP A 181 -3.77 4.16 23.37
C TRP A 181 -2.26 4.22 23.58
N LYS A 182 -1.53 5.01 22.77
CA LYS A 182 -0.07 5.16 22.81
C LYS A 182 0.68 3.82 22.68
N LEU A 183 0.11 2.86 21.94
CA LEU A 183 0.71 1.53 21.78
C LEU A 183 1.68 1.43 20.59
N SER A 184 1.62 2.35 19.63
CA SER A 184 2.44 2.33 18.41
C SER A 184 3.95 2.18 18.68
N GLY A 185 4.52 2.98 19.59
CA GLY A 185 5.95 2.89 19.93
C GLY A 185 6.31 1.57 20.63
N GLU A 186 5.45 1.09 21.54
CA GLU A 186 5.65 -0.17 22.25
C GLU A 186 5.54 -1.39 21.30
N LEU A 187 4.55 -1.40 20.41
CA LEU A 187 4.42 -2.45 19.38
C LEU A 187 5.64 -2.46 18.46
N THR A 188 6.12 -1.29 18.03
CA THR A 188 7.34 -1.16 17.24
C THR A 188 8.54 -1.79 17.97
N ARG A 189 8.73 -1.46 19.25
CA ARG A 189 9.81 -2.02 20.08
C ARG A 189 9.71 -3.54 20.19
N ARG A 190 8.51 -4.08 20.44
CA ARG A 190 8.29 -5.54 20.53
C ARG A 190 8.52 -6.26 19.21
N MET A 191 8.17 -5.65 18.07
CA MET A 191 8.48 -6.19 16.74
C MET A 191 10.00 -6.31 16.53
N ILE A 192 10.74 -5.26 16.90
CA ILE A 192 12.20 -5.23 16.85
C ILE A 192 12.78 -6.33 17.75
N ASP A 193 12.34 -6.42 19.01
CA ASP A 193 12.80 -7.45 19.94
C ASP A 193 12.51 -8.87 19.41
N TRP A 194 11.32 -9.11 18.86
CA TRP A 194 10.96 -10.41 18.29
C TRP A 194 11.87 -10.77 17.11
N ALA A 195 12.10 -9.84 16.17
CA ALA A 195 12.94 -10.04 15.00
C ALA A 195 14.42 -10.24 15.37
N ARG A 196 14.86 -9.72 16.51
CA ARG A 196 16.23 -9.90 17.03
C ARG A 196 16.46 -11.25 17.73
N GLY A 197 15.44 -12.08 17.86
CA GLY A 197 15.55 -13.36 18.57
C GLY A 197 14.80 -13.42 19.90
N GLY A 198 14.03 -12.39 20.25
CA GLY A 198 13.28 -12.29 21.51
C GLY A 198 12.18 -13.35 21.69
N ALA A 199 11.40 -13.20 22.76
CA ALA A 199 10.38 -14.19 23.14
C ALA A 199 9.36 -14.45 22.02
N CYS A 200 9.01 -15.73 21.88
CA CYS A 200 8.02 -16.23 20.92
C CYS A 200 7.21 -17.34 21.61
N LEU A 201 6.53 -18.20 20.85
CA LEU A 201 5.85 -19.38 21.38
C LEU A 201 6.91 -20.40 21.81
N GLU A 202 7.20 -20.47 23.10
CA GLU A 202 8.14 -21.42 23.70
C GLU A 202 7.53 -22.05 24.97
N PRO A 203 7.43 -23.39 25.06
CA PRO A 203 7.71 -24.35 24.00
C PRO A 203 6.76 -24.16 22.79
N TRP A 204 7.19 -24.60 21.60
CA TRP A 204 6.31 -24.56 20.43
C TRP A 204 5.04 -25.38 20.68
N PRO A 205 3.83 -24.88 20.36
CA PRO A 205 2.60 -25.59 20.71
C PRO A 205 2.47 -26.92 19.97
N GLY A 206 2.28 -28.02 20.71
CA GLY A 206 2.04 -29.35 20.13
C GLY A 206 0.62 -29.55 19.57
N SER A 207 -0.34 -28.73 19.99
CA SER A 207 -1.73 -28.75 19.52
C SER A 207 -2.32 -27.33 19.55
N PRO A 208 -1.84 -26.42 18.70
CA PRO A 208 -2.34 -25.05 18.65
C PRO A 208 -3.82 -25.03 18.25
N SER A 209 -4.55 -24.02 18.74
CA SER A 209 -5.91 -23.77 18.25
C SER A 209 -5.86 -23.42 16.77
N LEU A 210 -6.67 -24.10 15.96
CA LEU A 210 -6.73 -23.91 14.52
C LEU A 210 -7.82 -22.90 14.12
N PRO A 211 -7.66 -22.19 12.99
CA PRO A 211 -8.74 -21.44 12.35
C PRO A 211 -9.90 -22.35 11.93
N ALA A 212 -11.07 -21.78 11.66
CA ALA A 212 -12.20 -22.54 11.14
C ALA A 212 -11.88 -23.12 9.75
N ALA A 213 -12.35 -24.34 9.46
CA ALA A 213 -12.05 -25.05 8.20
C ALA A 213 -12.71 -24.43 6.94
N GLY A 214 -13.73 -23.58 7.12
CA GLY A 214 -14.45 -22.89 6.05
C GLY A 214 -14.42 -21.38 6.24
N LEU A 215 -13.28 -20.75 5.97
CA LEU A 215 -13.14 -19.30 6.10
C LEU A 215 -13.87 -18.57 4.95
N PRO A 216 -14.58 -17.45 5.23
CA PRO A 216 -15.31 -16.67 4.22
C PRO A 216 -14.35 -15.80 3.40
N LEU A 217 -13.45 -16.42 2.64
CA LEU A 217 -12.37 -15.75 1.92
C LEU A 217 -12.66 -15.70 0.42
N ALA A 218 -12.65 -14.49 -0.16
CA ALA A 218 -12.82 -14.32 -1.61
C ALA A 218 -11.75 -15.09 -2.38
N ALA A 219 -12.05 -15.62 -3.56
CA ALA A 219 -11.12 -16.40 -4.40
C ALA A 219 -9.76 -15.71 -4.64
N PRO A 220 -8.67 -16.46 -4.89
CA PRO A 220 -7.38 -15.84 -5.19
C PRO A 220 -7.48 -15.15 -6.56
N GLU A 221 -6.89 -13.97 -6.67
CA GLU A 221 -6.83 -13.22 -7.93
C GLU A 221 -5.54 -13.55 -8.69
N THR A 222 -5.58 -13.52 -10.02
CA THR A 222 -4.38 -13.62 -10.85
C THR A 222 -3.72 -12.26 -11.00
N TYR A 223 -2.41 -12.18 -10.75
CA TYR A 223 -1.61 -10.99 -10.98
C TYR A 223 -0.59 -11.25 -12.09
N GLY A 224 -0.81 -10.65 -13.26
CA GLY A 224 -0.03 -10.91 -14.48
C GLY A 224 1.40 -10.35 -14.48
N GLY A 225 1.80 -9.59 -13.47
CA GLY A 225 3.11 -8.96 -13.41
C GLY A 225 3.26 -7.76 -14.36
N MET A 226 4.52 -7.43 -14.65
CA MET A 226 4.84 -6.41 -15.64
C MET A 226 4.33 -6.83 -17.02
N ARG A 227 3.77 -5.88 -17.77
CA ARG A 227 3.25 -6.12 -19.12
C ARG A 227 3.69 -5.01 -20.06
N ARG A 228 3.82 -5.34 -21.34
CA ARG A 228 4.08 -4.37 -22.41
C ARG A 228 3.30 -4.77 -23.65
N SER A 229 2.27 -3.99 -23.96
CA SER A 229 1.49 -4.05 -25.19
C SER A 229 2.34 -3.68 -26.41
N SER A 230 2.05 -4.30 -27.55
CA SER A 230 2.63 -3.97 -28.86
C SER A 230 1.93 -2.77 -29.53
N ARG A 231 0.95 -2.15 -28.87
CA ARG A 231 0.22 -0.98 -29.35
C ARG A 231 1.17 0.12 -29.84
N THR A 232 0.90 0.61 -31.05
CA THR A 232 1.66 1.66 -31.73
C THR A 232 1.13 3.07 -31.46
N GLY A 233 -0.18 3.19 -31.20
CA GLY A 233 -0.81 4.44 -30.78
C GLY A 233 -0.43 4.85 -29.35
N ARG A 234 -1.13 5.86 -28.84
CA ARG A 234 -1.02 6.33 -27.46
C ARG A 234 -1.29 5.19 -26.47
N ARG A 235 -0.40 5.04 -25.49
CA ARG A 235 -0.46 3.98 -24.49
C ARG A 235 -0.69 4.55 -23.10
N ILE A 236 -1.31 3.77 -22.23
CA ILE A 236 -1.32 4.05 -20.79
C ILE A 236 -0.16 3.30 -20.14
N VAL A 237 0.82 4.05 -19.65
CA VAL A 237 2.02 3.55 -18.95
C VAL A 237 1.84 3.78 -17.46
N ALA A 238 1.92 2.72 -16.66
CA ALA A 238 1.75 2.79 -15.21
C ALA A 238 2.97 2.17 -14.48
N PRO A 239 3.82 2.98 -13.82
CA PRO A 239 4.83 2.46 -12.91
C PRO A 239 4.19 1.77 -11.69
N SER A 240 4.52 0.50 -11.48
CA SER A 240 4.24 -0.27 -10.27
C SER A 240 5.48 -0.29 -9.37
N CYS A 241 5.28 -0.12 -8.06
CA CYS A 241 6.34 -0.20 -7.06
C CYS A 241 6.28 -1.50 -6.28
N GLY A 242 5.62 -2.53 -6.84
CA GLY A 242 5.50 -3.86 -6.24
C GLY A 242 4.78 -3.91 -4.89
N THR A 243 4.20 -2.81 -4.43
CA THR A 243 3.32 -2.79 -3.25
C THR A 243 2.06 -3.57 -3.55
N TYR A 244 1.47 -4.20 -2.53
CA TYR A 244 0.33 -5.08 -2.74
C TYR A 244 -0.85 -4.36 -3.40
N TYR A 245 -1.05 -3.08 -3.07
CA TYR A 245 -2.15 -2.29 -3.60
C TYR A 245 -1.89 -1.82 -5.04
N HIS A 246 -0.63 -1.64 -5.46
CA HIS A 246 -0.30 -1.44 -6.88
C HIS A 246 -0.48 -2.73 -7.67
N ILE A 247 0.05 -3.84 -7.16
CA ILE A 247 -0.06 -5.16 -7.81
C ILE A 247 -1.53 -5.49 -8.05
N ARG A 248 -2.37 -5.41 -7.00
CA ARG A 248 -3.80 -5.70 -7.12
C ARG A 248 -4.49 -4.76 -8.12
N SER A 249 -4.22 -3.47 -8.04
CA SER A 249 -4.94 -2.47 -8.83
C SER A 249 -4.49 -2.42 -10.30
N LEU A 250 -3.22 -2.70 -10.59
CA LEU A 250 -2.65 -2.63 -11.94
C LEU A 250 -2.68 -3.98 -12.64
N GLU A 251 -2.34 -5.06 -11.94
CA GLU A 251 -2.15 -6.38 -12.53
C GLU A 251 -3.37 -7.29 -12.37
N GLY A 252 -4.28 -6.92 -11.45
CA GLY A 252 -5.51 -7.66 -11.18
C GLY A 252 -6.50 -7.60 -12.35
N PRO A 253 -7.40 -8.59 -12.44
CA PRO A 253 -8.26 -8.80 -13.60
C PRO A 253 -9.24 -7.65 -13.87
N ARG A 254 -9.51 -6.81 -12.86
CA ARG A 254 -10.48 -5.71 -12.97
C ARG A 254 -10.01 -4.60 -13.91
N TYR A 255 -8.71 -4.27 -13.88
CA TYR A 255 -8.18 -3.08 -14.55
C TYR A 255 -6.95 -3.33 -15.43
N THR A 256 -6.32 -4.50 -15.37
CA THR A 256 -5.07 -4.78 -16.10
C THR A 256 -5.15 -4.46 -17.60
N GLU A 257 -6.29 -4.73 -18.23
CA GLU A 257 -6.50 -4.47 -19.67
C GLU A 257 -6.64 -2.98 -20.04
N ALA A 258 -6.65 -2.07 -19.06
CA ALA A 258 -6.58 -0.64 -19.31
C ALA A 258 -5.12 -0.14 -19.40
N PHE A 259 -4.16 -0.87 -18.84
CA PHE A 259 -2.76 -0.47 -18.81
C PHE A 259 -1.98 -1.17 -19.91
N ASP A 260 -1.59 -0.44 -20.95
CA ASP A 260 -0.75 -0.96 -22.02
C ASP A 260 0.63 -1.36 -21.52
N VAL A 261 1.17 -0.62 -20.55
CA VAL A 261 2.47 -0.93 -19.95
C VAL A 261 2.39 -0.85 -18.42
N ILE A 262 2.83 -1.91 -17.76
CA ILE A 262 3.09 -1.94 -16.32
C ILE A 262 4.58 -2.22 -16.15
N CYS A 263 5.30 -1.30 -15.53
CA CYS A 263 6.77 -1.35 -15.41
C CYS A 263 7.23 -0.83 -14.04
N ALA A 264 8.50 -0.96 -13.70
CA ALA A 264 9.07 -0.24 -12.56
C ALA A 264 9.30 1.25 -12.91
N PRO A 265 9.22 2.19 -11.95
CA PRO A 265 9.58 3.60 -12.18
C PRO A 265 10.91 3.78 -12.91
N GLU A 266 11.93 3.00 -12.55
CA GLU A 266 13.28 3.12 -13.08
C GLU A 266 13.38 2.79 -14.58
N GLN A 267 12.38 2.09 -15.13
CA GLN A 267 12.33 1.73 -16.54
C GLN A 267 11.66 2.81 -17.41
N LEU A 268 11.14 3.89 -16.82
CA LEU A 268 10.42 4.93 -17.56
C LEU A 268 11.29 5.58 -18.64
N THR A 269 12.60 5.72 -18.41
CA THR A 269 13.53 6.28 -19.40
C THR A 269 13.54 5.50 -20.73
N ASP A 270 13.40 4.18 -20.68
CA ASP A 270 13.45 3.31 -21.86
C ASP A 270 12.07 3.01 -22.46
N ILE A 271 11.01 3.22 -21.66
CA ILE A 271 9.65 2.79 -21.98
C ILE A 271 8.78 3.95 -22.42
N LEU A 272 8.85 5.10 -21.76
CA LEU A 272 7.89 6.19 -21.92
C LEU A 272 8.11 6.93 -23.24
N ARG A 273 7.08 6.98 -24.09
CA ARG A 273 7.08 7.67 -25.39
C ARG A 273 6.42 9.03 -25.27
N PRO A 274 6.77 10.01 -26.13
CA PRO A 274 6.24 11.38 -26.11
C PRO A 274 4.72 11.51 -26.01
N VAL A 275 3.97 10.65 -26.68
CA VAL A 275 2.50 10.74 -26.76
C VAL A 275 1.78 9.92 -25.69
N ASP A 276 2.48 9.13 -24.90
CA ASP A 276 1.88 8.26 -23.89
C ASP A 276 1.12 9.05 -22.81
N VAL A 277 0.23 8.35 -22.11
CA VAL A 277 -0.31 8.77 -20.82
C VAL A 277 0.49 8.06 -19.74
N LEU A 278 1.23 8.82 -18.94
CA LEU A 278 1.87 8.30 -17.73
C LEU A 278 0.87 8.38 -16.56
N TRP A 279 0.40 7.25 -16.08
CA TRP A 279 -0.38 7.15 -14.85
C TRP A 279 0.53 6.82 -13.68
N VAL A 280 0.74 7.75 -12.75
CA VAL A 280 1.46 7.51 -11.49
C VAL A 280 0.43 7.15 -10.40
N PRO A 281 0.37 5.88 -9.96
CA PRO A 281 -0.53 5.47 -8.88
C PRO A 281 -0.34 6.27 -7.59
N CYS A 282 -1.38 6.35 -6.78
CA CYS A 282 -1.28 6.97 -5.46
C CYS A 282 -0.36 6.15 -4.54
N ARG A 283 0.35 6.81 -3.62
CA ARG A 283 1.36 6.16 -2.75
C ARG A 283 2.49 5.46 -3.52
N THR A 284 2.84 5.97 -4.69
CA THR A 284 4.11 5.61 -5.33
C THR A 284 5.25 6.32 -4.57
N PRO A 285 6.27 5.61 -4.06
CA PRO A 285 7.35 6.23 -3.28
C PRO A 285 8.04 7.35 -4.05
N ALA A 286 7.96 8.57 -3.52
CA ALA A 286 8.36 9.78 -4.22
C ALA A 286 9.83 9.78 -4.66
N GLN A 287 10.73 9.19 -3.86
CA GLN A 287 12.16 9.07 -4.19
C GLN A 287 12.39 8.34 -5.52
N ARG A 288 11.53 7.37 -5.86
CA ARG A 288 11.64 6.63 -7.13
C ARG A 288 11.25 7.51 -8.31
N LEU A 289 10.22 8.36 -8.16
CA LEU A 289 9.81 9.32 -9.21
C LEU A 289 10.75 10.52 -9.32
N ILE A 290 11.32 10.98 -8.20
CA ILE A 290 12.36 12.02 -8.21
C ILE A 290 13.52 11.60 -9.11
N GLY A 291 13.94 10.32 -9.04
CA GLY A 291 14.94 9.76 -9.95
C GLY A 291 14.54 9.78 -11.43
N GLN A 292 13.24 9.85 -11.73
CA GLN A 292 12.69 9.90 -13.09
C GLN A 292 12.28 11.31 -13.55
N LYS A 293 12.56 12.35 -12.76
CA LYS A 293 12.13 13.72 -13.04
C LYS A 293 12.52 14.20 -14.45
N ALA A 294 13.73 13.86 -14.90
CA ALA A 294 14.21 14.28 -16.22
C ALA A 294 13.43 13.63 -17.38
N VAL A 295 13.08 12.33 -17.30
CA VAL A 295 12.28 11.69 -18.36
C VAL A 295 10.84 12.22 -18.34
N ILE A 296 10.26 12.43 -17.17
CA ILE A 296 8.90 12.97 -17.03
C ILE A 296 8.82 14.41 -17.55
N ALA A 297 9.83 15.24 -17.28
CA ALA A 297 9.90 16.60 -17.82
C ALA A 297 9.99 16.60 -19.36
N ARG A 298 10.81 15.72 -19.96
CA ARG A 298 10.86 15.56 -21.42
C ARG A 298 9.54 15.10 -22.01
N HIS A 299 8.85 14.18 -21.34
CA HIS A 299 7.52 13.69 -21.72
C HIS A 299 6.51 14.85 -21.79
N LEU A 300 6.43 15.67 -20.74
CA LEU A 300 5.57 16.86 -20.71
C LEU A 300 5.98 17.90 -21.76
N ALA A 301 7.27 18.16 -21.94
CA ALA A 301 7.76 19.09 -22.97
C ALA A 301 7.39 18.64 -24.40
N ALA A 302 7.27 17.33 -24.62
CA ALA A 302 6.86 16.76 -25.90
C ALA A 302 5.33 16.71 -26.10
N GLY A 303 4.54 17.19 -25.15
CA GLY A 303 3.07 17.19 -25.24
C GLY A 303 2.39 15.98 -24.60
N GLY A 304 3.13 15.14 -23.87
CA GLY A 304 2.60 13.98 -23.18
C GLY A 304 1.65 14.33 -22.04
N THR A 305 0.88 13.34 -21.57
CA THR A 305 0.02 13.51 -20.38
C THR A 305 0.60 12.77 -19.18
N VAL A 306 0.54 13.38 -18.01
CA VAL A 306 0.82 12.77 -16.71
C VAL A 306 -0.44 12.85 -15.85
N VAL A 307 -0.87 11.72 -15.31
CA VAL A 307 -1.89 11.63 -14.26
C VAL A 307 -1.19 11.23 -12.97
N ALA A 308 -1.19 12.09 -11.96
CA ALA A 308 -0.56 11.80 -10.67
C ALA A 308 -1.61 11.81 -9.56
N LEU A 309 -1.75 10.68 -8.88
CA LEU A 309 -2.71 10.51 -7.80
C LEU A 309 -2.08 10.76 -6.42
N GLY A 310 -2.92 10.84 -5.38
CA GLY A 310 -2.56 11.32 -4.05
C GLY A 310 -1.41 10.56 -3.40
N GLU A 311 -0.78 11.20 -2.41
CA GLU A 311 0.32 10.59 -1.63
C GLU A 311 1.52 10.13 -2.50
N SER A 312 1.69 10.71 -3.69
CA SER A 312 2.85 10.47 -4.56
C SER A 312 3.86 11.63 -4.54
N ARG A 313 3.58 12.70 -3.78
CA ARG A 313 4.40 13.94 -3.68
C ARG A 313 4.79 14.51 -5.04
N SER A 314 3.78 14.70 -5.90
CA SER A 314 3.94 15.29 -7.23
C SER A 314 4.66 16.63 -7.21
N ASP A 315 4.56 17.39 -6.12
CA ASP A 315 5.32 18.63 -5.85
C ASP A 315 6.84 18.46 -5.95
N LEU A 316 7.38 17.26 -5.70
CA LEU A 316 8.82 17.02 -5.71
C LEU A 316 9.38 16.66 -7.09
N TRP A 317 8.55 16.10 -7.98
CA TRP A 317 9.01 15.52 -9.25
C TRP A 317 8.27 16.01 -10.50
N LEU A 318 7.18 16.76 -10.36
CA LEU A 318 6.56 17.52 -11.45
C LEU A 318 6.92 19.01 -11.38
N PRO A 319 6.96 19.71 -12.52
CA PRO A 319 7.15 21.15 -12.55
C PRO A 319 5.85 21.87 -12.19
N HIS A 320 5.96 23.07 -11.58
CA HIS A 320 4.82 23.98 -11.34
C HIS A 320 3.69 23.39 -10.49
N VAL A 321 4.00 22.52 -9.54
CA VAL A 321 3.03 21.97 -8.59
C VAL A 321 3.25 22.59 -7.22
N ASP A 322 2.22 23.26 -6.71
CA ASP A 322 2.16 23.76 -5.34
C ASP A 322 1.11 22.94 -4.58
N PHE A 323 1.57 22.21 -3.56
CA PHE A 323 0.76 21.27 -2.77
C PHE A 323 1.00 21.48 -1.29
N THR A 324 -0.09 21.56 -0.53
CA THR A 324 -0.07 21.57 0.93
C THR A 324 -0.73 20.29 1.45
N GLY A 325 0.07 19.46 2.13
CA GLY A 325 -0.43 18.26 2.78
C GLY A 325 -1.27 18.57 4.02
N THR A 326 -2.30 17.75 4.27
CA THR A 326 -3.14 17.85 5.46
C THR A 326 -3.29 16.48 6.12
N PRO A 327 -3.48 16.42 7.45
CA PRO A 327 -3.83 15.16 8.10
C PRO A 327 -5.15 14.62 7.53
N THR A 328 -5.14 13.34 7.18
CA THR A 328 -6.33 12.66 6.67
C THR A 328 -7.34 12.46 7.79
N ASN A 329 -8.60 12.85 7.57
CA ASN A 329 -9.71 12.46 8.44
C ASN A 329 -10.23 11.07 8.03
N TRP A 330 -9.89 10.04 8.81
CA TRP A 330 -10.24 8.65 8.52
C TRP A 330 -11.60 8.20 9.05
N TRP A 331 -12.43 9.10 9.59
CA TRP A 331 -13.65 8.73 10.32
C TRP A 331 -14.76 9.77 10.20
N TRP A 332 -14.69 10.67 9.22
CA TRP A 332 -15.68 11.74 9.05
C TRP A 332 -17.11 11.20 8.93
N TRP A 333 -17.31 10.03 8.32
CA TRP A 333 -18.63 9.41 8.12
C TRP A 333 -19.25 8.79 9.38
N LEU A 334 -18.54 8.76 10.51
CA LEU A 334 -19.10 8.26 11.77
C LEU A 334 -20.20 9.16 12.32
N ASP A 335 -20.12 10.46 12.02
CA ASP A 335 -21.24 11.37 12.22
C ASP A 335 -22.13 11.31 10.97
N PRO A 336 -23.38 10.82 11.07
CA PRO A 336 -24.29 10.75 9.92
C PRO A 336 -24.62 12.12 9.31
N ALA A 337 -24.40 13.21 10.05
CA ALA A 337 -24.57 14.58 9.57
C ALA A 337 -23.28 15.17 8.98
N ALA A 338 -22.13 14.52 9.17
CA ALA A 338 -20.87 15.03 8.66
C ALA A 338 -20.76 14.84 7.14
N ASP A 339 -20.19 15.86 6.53
CA ASP A 339 -19.88 15.91 5.11
C ASP A 339 -18.43 16.36 4.99
N LEU A 340 -17.60 15.56 4.32
CA LEU A 340 -16.22 15.95 4.02
C LEU A 340 -16.16 17.22 3.16
N GLY A 341 -17.29 17.61 2.58
CA GLY A 341 -17.47 18.83 1.79
C GLY A 341 -16.84 18.73 0.41
N VAL A 342 -16.41 17.53 0.00
CA VAL A 342 -15.86 17.32 -1.34
C VAL A 342 -16.95 17.54 -2.37
N ARG A 343 -16.65 18.38 -3.36
CA ARG A 343 -17.54 18.73 -4.47
C ARG A 343 -16.82 18.67 -5.80
N VAL A 344 -17.39 17.99 -6.77
CA VAL A 344 -16.98 18.12 -8.17
C VAL A 344 -17.44 19.47 -8.72
N THR A 345 -16.65 20.07 -9.60
CA THR A 345 -16.97 21.38 -10.18
C THR A 345 -17.89 21.25 -11.40
N GLU A 346 -18.47 22.36 -11.85
CA GLU A 346 -19.18 22.40 -13.14
C GLU A 346 -18.26 21.99 -14.30
N ALA A 347 -17.00 22.41 -14.27
CA ALA A 347 -16.00 22.02 -15.26
C ALA A 347 -15.80 20.49 -15.31
N ALA A 348 -15.89 19.80 -14.17
CA ALA A 348 -15.81 18.34 -14.14
C ALA A 348 -16.98 17.66 -14.87
N ALA A 349 -18.19 18.26 -14.88
CA ALA A 349 -19.34 17.67 -15.57
C ALA A 349 -19.11 17.52 -17.09
N GLY A 350 -18.35 18.44 -17.69
CA GLY A 350 -17.97 18.39 -19.12
C GLY A 350 -16.62 17.71 -19.39
N HIS A 351 -15.85 17.38 -18.36
CA HIS A 351 -14.48 16.87 -18.52
C HIS A 351 -14.48 15.36 -18.83
N PRO A 352 -13.82 14.88 -19.91
CA PRO A 352 -13.86 13.47 -20.31
C PRO A 352 -13.44 12.48 -19.22
N LEU A 353 -12.38 12.79 -18.46
CA LEU A 353 -11.93 11.93 -17.36
C LEU A 353 -12.93 11.83 -16.20
N MET A 354 -13.80 12.83 -16.03
CA MET A 354 -14.76 12.92 -14.94
C MET A 354 -16.16 12.42 -15.34
N ALA A 355 -16.33 11.91 -16.56
CA ALA A 355 -17.60 11.41 -17.04
C ALA A 355 -18.23 10.39 -16.07
N GLY A 356 -19.39 10.76 -15.52
CA GLY A 356 -20.15 9.97 -14.55
C GLY A 356 -19.57 9.93 -13.13
N ILE A 357 -18.56 10.73 -12.81
CA ILE A 357 -17.99 10.87 -11.46
C ILE A 357 -18.60 12.13 -10.84
N GLY A 358 -19.50 11.94 -9.87
CA GLY A 358 -20.01 13.02 -9.02
C GLY A 358 -19.42 12.98 -7.61
N ASP A 359 -19.90 13.85 -6.73
CA ASP A 359 -19.42 13.98 -5.33
C ASP A 359 -19.32 12.63 -4.63
N ARG A 360 -20.35 11.79 -4.72
CA ARG A 360 -20.39 10.48 -4.06
C ARG A 360 -19.26 9.54 -4.49
N GLN A 361 -18.76 9.66 -5.72
CA GLN A 361 -17.64 8.87 -6.21
C GLN A 361 -16.29 9.52 -5.87
N ALA A 362 -16.25 10.84 -5.68
CA ALA A 362 -15.03 11.59 -5.36
C ALA A 362 -14.75 11.74 -3.85
N THR A 363 -15.73 11.41 -2.99
CA THR A 363 -15.63 11.62 -1.54
C THR A 363 -15.22 10.34 -0.79
N TRP A 364 -13.99 10.32 -0.27
CA TRP A 364 -13.55 9.34 0.75
C TRP A 364 -12.48 9.90 1.71
N HIS A 365 -11.24 10.04 1.26
CA HIS A 365 -10.11 10.59 1.98
C HIS A 365 -9.34 11.48 1.01
N LEU A 366 -8.79 12.57 1.54
CA LEU A 366 -7.89 13.47 0.82
C LEU A 366 -6.68 13.73 1.70
N HIS A 367 -5.55 14.03 1.07
CA HIS A 367 -4.25 14.15 1.73
C HIS A 367 -3.68 15.56 1.68
N GLY A 368 -4.48 16.51 1.21
CA GLY A 368 -4.07 17.90 1.03
C GLY A 368 -4.79 18.54 -0.15
N TRP A 369 -4.31 19.72 -0.52
CA TRP A 369 -4.87 20.55 -1.57
C TRP A 369 -3.76 21.24 -2.37
N PHE A 370 -4.10 21.70 -3.57
CA PHE A 370 -3.20 22.36 -4.49
C PHE A 370 -3.53 23.85 -4.64
N VAL A 371 -2.52 24.64 -5.01
CA VAL A 371 -2.70 25.97 -5.62
C VAL A 371 -2.50 25.81 -7.14
N PRO A 372 -3.57 25.62 -7.94
CA PRO A 372 -3.43 25.52 -9.38
C PRO A 372 -2.98 26.86 -9.98
N PRO A 373 -2.19 26.84 -11.08
CA PRO A 373 -1.83 28.05 -11.81
C PRO A 373 -3.04 28.66 -12.52
N ASP A 374 -2.96 29.95 -12.82
CA ASP A 374 -4.00 30.65 -13.59
C ASP A 374 -4.23 29.98 -14.95
N GLY A 375 -5.49 29.68 -15.26
CA GLY A 375 -5.90 28.96 -16.47
C GLY A 375 -5.98 27.44 -16.34
N ALA A 376 -5.59 26.88 -15.19
CA ALA A 376 -5.86 25.48 -14.87
C ALA A 376 -7.35 25.23 -14.59
N THR A 377 -7.83 24.02 -14.90
CA THR A 377 -9.22 23.60 -14.69
C THR A 377 -9.34 22.80 -13.40
N VAL A 378 -9.95 23.37 -12.37
CA VAL A 378 -10.25 22.63 -11.13
C VAL A 378 -11.43 21.69 -11.36
N LEU A 379 -11.26 20.41 -11.04
CA LEU A 379 -12.25 19.34 -11.23
C LEU A 379 -12.94 18.93 -9.93
N ALA A 380 -12.25 19.00 -8.79
CA ALA A 380 -12.88 18.82 -7.48
C ALA A 380 -12.24 19.70 -6.41
N ARG A 381 -13.04 20.08 -5.41
CA ARG A 381 -12.64 20.88 -4.26
C ARG A 381 -12.95 20.15 -2.95
N ASP A 382 -12.20 20.46 -1.90
CA ASP A 382 -12.53 20.05 -0.53
C ASP A 382 -13.63 20.93 0.09
N GLY A 383 -13.99 20.65 1.35
CA GLY A 383 -15.01 21.41 2.09
C GLY A 383 -14.67 22.86 2.39
N GLU A 384 -13.42 23.29 2.21
CA GLU A 384 -12.99 24.70 2.31
C GLU A 384 -12.91 25.36 0.93
N GLY A 385 -13.32 24.66 -0.13
CA GLY A 385 -13.27 25.17 -1.50
C GLY A 385 -11.88 25.14 -2.14
N ARG A 386 -10.90 24.46 -1.55
CA ARG A 386 -9.52 24.34 -2.08
C ARG A 386 -9.44 23.21 -3.11
N ALA A 387 -8.59 23.36 -4.13
CA ALA A 387 -8.51 22.37 -5.21
C ALA A 387 -7.86 21.06 -4.73
N ILE A 388 -8.50 19.92 -4.99
CA ILE A 388 -7.97 18.59 -4.66
C ILE A 388 -7.79 17.68 -5.88
N LEU A 389 -8.41 18.05 -7.01
CA LEU A 389 -8.21 17.43 -8.31
C LEU A 389 -8.29 18.53 -9.38
N TYR A 390 -7.30 18.62 -10.25
CA TYR A 390 -7.29 19.61 -11.33
C TYR A 390 -6.53 19.14 -12.57
N GLU A 391 -6.84 19.77 -13.71
CA GLU A 391 -6.12 19.66 -14.97
C GLU A 391 -5.30 20.93 -15.22
N ASP A 392 -4.03 20.76 -15.55
CA ASP A 392 -3.12 21.81 -15.99
C ASP A 392 -2.67 21.54 -17.43
N LYS A 393 -3.03 22.46 -18.32
CA LYS A 393 -2.62 22.53 -19.73
C LYS A 393 -1.83 23.80 -20.05
N VAL A 394 -1.47 24.59 -19.04
CA VAL A 394 -0.90 25.93 -19.20
C VAL A 394 0.55 26.01 -18.74
N SER A 395 0.95 25.21 -17.75
CA SER A 395 2.32 25.24 -17.21
C SER A 395 3.36 24.56 -18.10
N THR A 396 2.93 23.63 -18.95
CA THR A 396 3.81 22.91 -19.88
C THR A 396 3.12 22.73 -21.23
N ARG A 397 3.86 22.22 -22.23
CA ARG A 397 3.25 21.81 -23.51
C ARG A 397 2.37 20.57 -23.39
N GLY A 398 2.57 19.78 -22.33
CA GLY A 398 1.81 18.58 -22.02
C GLY A 398 0.66 18.86 -21.06
N THR A 399 0.00 17.80 -20.62
CA THR A 399 -1.14 17.88 -19.68
C THR A 399 -0.79 17.21 -18.36
N MET A 400 -1.07 17.86 -17.24
CA MET A 400 -1.01 17.25 -15.92
C MET A 400 -2.42 17.13 -15.34
N ILE A 401 -2.79 15.94 -14.87
CA ILE A 401 -4.00 15.68 -14.08
C ILE A 401 -3.54 15.31 -12.68
N LEU A 402 -3.74 16.19 -11.71
CA LEU A 402 -3.19 16.03 -10.36
C LEU A 402 -4.31 15.88 -9.36
N SER A 403 -4.19 14.89 -8.48
CA SER A 403 -5.17 14.57 -7.45
C SER A 403 -4.50 14.35 -6.10
N SER A 404 -5.14 14.81 -5.02
CA SER A 404 -4.76 14.45 -3.65
C SER A 404 -5.47 13.19 -3.15
N LEU A 405 -6.35 12.62 -3.98
CA LEU A 405 -7.11 11.41 -3.70
C LEU A 405 -6.29 10.14 -3.98
N ASP A 406 -6.41 9.10 -3.14
CA ASP A 406 -5.60 7.87 -3.17
C ASP A 406 -6.39 6.58 -3.49
N PRO A 407 -7.05 6.51 -4.66
CA PRO A 407 -8.06 5.47 -4.89
C PRO A 407 -7.49 4.04 -4.99
N MET A 408 -6.28 3.88 -5.52
CA MET A 408 -5.66 2.56 -5.70
C MET A 408 -5.17 1.94 -4.39
N PHE A 409 -4.73 2.76 -3.42
CA PHE A 409 -4.41 2.27 -2.09
C PHE A 409 -5.65 1.65 -1.45
N HIS A 410 -6.76 2.40 -1.40
CA HIS A 410 -7.99 1.91 -0.79
C HIS A 410 -8.65 0.75 -1.52
N HIS A 411 -8.59 0.75 -2.86
CA HIS A 411 -9.05 -0.36 -3.67
C HIS A 411 -8.19 -1.60 -3.39
N GLY A 412 -6.88 -1.48 -3.56
CA GLY A 412 -5.92 -2.56 -3.39
C GLY A 412 -5.84 -3.12 -1.96
N SER A 413 -6.18 -2.31 -0.96
CA SER A 413 -6.21 -2.68 0.46
C SER A 413 -7.58 -3.15 0.95
N HIS A 414 -8.60 -3.16 0.09
CA HIS A 414 -9.98 -3.53 0.46
C HIS A 414 -10.58 -2.63 1.57
N PHE A 415 -10.12 -1.38 1.67
CA PHE A 415 -10.53 -0.46 2.73
C PHE A 415 -11.84 0.24 2.42
N MET A 416 -12.01 0.77 1.20
CA MET A 416 -13.16 1.63 0.87
C MET A 416 -13.78 1.26 -0.47
N PRO A 417 -15.04 0.79 -0.48
CA PRO A 417 -15.76 0.50 -1.72
C PRO A 417 -15.90 1.72 -2.65
N ALA A 418 -16.02 2.93 -2.08
CA ALA A 418 -16.16 4.17 -2.85
C ALA A 418 -15.01 4.39 -3.86
N THR A 419 -13.78 4.02 -3.50
CA THR A 419 -12.63 4.18 -4.42
C THR A 419 -12.66 3.19 -5.56
N THR A 420 -13.30 2.03 -5.39
CA THR A 420 -13.55 1.09 -6.49
C THR A 420 -14.55 1.68 -7.47
N LEU A 421 -15.63 2.30 -6.98
CA LEU A 421 -16.60 3.00 -7.83
C LEU A 421 -15.98 4.17 -8.60
N PHE A 422 -15.04 4.90 -7.97
CA PHE A 422 -14.24 5.92 -8.66
C PHE A 422 -13.41 5.31 -9.79
N LEU A 423 -12.60 4.28 -9.49
CA LEU A 423 -11.71 3.65 -10.47
C LEU A 423 -12.45 2.99 -11.63
N ASP A 424 -13.62 2.39 -11.39
CA ASP A 424 -14.48 1.79 -12.45
C ASP A 424 -14.86 2.78 -13.56
N ARG A 425 -14.94 4.06 -13.21
CA ARG A 425 -15.21 5.16 -14.12
C ARG A 425 -13.92 5.77 -14.61
N PHE A 426 -13.03 6.17 -13.71
CA PHE A 426 -11.83 6.93 -14.06
C PHE A 426 -10.86 6.14 -14.93
N VAL A 427 -10.64 4.85 -14.67
CA VAL A 427 -9.79 3.98 -15.51
C VAL A 427 -10.39 3.80 -16.90
N ARG A 428 -11.72 3.62 -16.99
CA ARG A 428 -12.44 3.51 -18.26
C ARG A 428 -12.36 4.81 -19.06
N ASN A 429 -12.59 5.95 -18.40
CA ASN A 429 -12.54 7.27 -19.01
C ASN A 429 -11.13 7.59 -19.47
N LEU A 430 -10.09 7.18 -18.74
CA LEU A 430 -8.70 7.31 -19.14
C LEU A 430 -8.39 6.49 -20.40
N LYS A 431 -8.90 5.26 -20.48
CA LYS A 431 -8.75 4.43 -21.69
C LYS A 431 -9.38 5.11 -22.90
N ALA A 432 -10.62 5.60 -22.75
CA ALA A 432 -11.27 6.38 -23.79
C ALA A 432 -10.45 7.64 -24.15
N PHE A 433 -9.93 8.37 -23.17
CA PHE A 433 -9.09 9.54 -23.36
C PHE A 433 -7.76 9.23 -24.08
N ALA A 434 -7.22 8.03 -23.90
CA ALA A 434 -6.01 7.57 -24.60
C ALA A 434 -6.29 7.09 -26.04
N ASP A 435 -7.54 6.74 -26.36
CA ASP A 435 -7.98 6.28 -27.68
C ASP A 435 -8.38 7.42 -28.63
N VAL A 436 -8.50 8.66 -28.12
CA VAL A 436 -8.82 9.88 -28.90
C VAL A 436 -7.58 10.45 -29.59
#